data_AF-I3X3V5-F1
#
_entry.id   AF-I3X3V5-F1
#
_cell.length_a   1.000
_cell.length_b   1.000
_cell.length_c   1.000
_cell.angle_alpha   90.00
_cell.angle_beta   90.00
_cell.angle_gamma   90.00
#
_symmetry.space_group_name_H-M   'P 1'
#
loop_
_entity.id
_entity.type
_entity.pdbx_description
1 polymer ?
#
loop_
_entity_poly.entity_id
_entity_poly.type
_entity_poly.pdbx_seq_one_letter_code
_entity_poly.pdbx_strand_id
1 'polypeptide(L)'
;MLRRLHSAVRLAVSATVLTGSMIAFYASPFAGALPLIVYHEPESITRYRLQRLSTGVLVNEIRAAIAADEFSDAADLVRIGQELGHRIPPEVIASTVEPMTDAVWRNSTGFAQGFISGEVDSIPSIFGAVAADYFVFGDVRDTYTEGSKLLVGDDYDRFTLGASLFGIAMLAPGTGAFDAGASVLKNANKARKLSSKLADRLVRSAGDAIDVGALKKGLTTMPAPKVSFSGLPRLTSAVSGLTIDDVRKLDFSKLDGAVKEAWPIDTSAIRRQFHGVLMPAAIDELRIASSSISGIQKRAGIRSVFKVIERADSPAELRRFESLAKGMGDQTAGVIRLFGKGAIRLGDLLLEIVAAIALALGWLFGAAWTSLTFFLNFRRFFRSRTV
;
A
#
# COMPACT_ATOMS: atom_id res chain seq x y z
N MET A 1 -45.73 -20.65 50.00
CA MET A 1 -44.89 -19.44 50.12
C MET A 1 -43.43 -19.69 49.70
N LEU A 2 -42.74 -20.71 50.23
CA LEU A 2 -41.34 -21.05 49.86
C LEU A 2 -41.06 -21.21 48.36
N ARG A 3 -41.91 -21.93 47.61
CA ARG A 3 -41.72 -22.11 46.15
C ARG A 3 -41.73 -20.80 45.36
N ARG A 4 -42.50 -19.80 45.82
CA ARG A 4 -42.60 -18.46 45.21
C ARG A 4 -41.37 -17.60 45.53
N LEU A 5 -40.85 -17.71 46.76
CA LEU A 5 -39.60 -17.05 47.14
C LEU A 5 -38.42 -17.61 46.33
N HIS A 6 -38.31 -18.94 46.20
CA HIS A 6 -37.28 -19.57 45.38
C HIS A 6 -37.38 -19.25 43.89
N SER A 7 -38.58 -19.05 43.34
CA SER A 7 -38.73 -18.65 41.93
C SER A 7 -38.33 -17.20 41.70
N ALA A 8 -38.71 -16.28 42.61
CA ALA A 8 -38.35 -14.87 42.53
C ALA A 8 -36.84 -14.66 42.71
N VAL A 9 -36.23 -15.34 43.67
CA VAL A 9 -34.77 -15.29 43.92
C VAL A 9 -34.00 -15.82 42.71
N ARG A 10 -34.42 -16.95 42.12
CA ARG A 10 -33.77 -17.48 40.90
C ARG A 10 -33.82 -16.48 39.75
N LEU A 11 -34.93 -15.77 39.60
CA LEU A 11 -35.13 -14.80 38.53
C LEU A 11 -34.28 -13.54 38.72
N ALA A 12 -34.22 -13.02 39.96
CA ALA A 12 -33.34 -11.92 40.31
C ALA A 12 -31.87 -12.28 40.05
N VAL A 13 -31.42 -13.46 40.49
CA VAL A 13 -30.05 -13.95 40.23
C VAL A 13 -29.78 -14.08 38.73
N SER A 14 -30.72 -14.63 37.95
CA SER A 14 -30.55 -14.80 36.50
C SER A 14 -30.46 -13.46 35.78
N ALA A 15 -31.28 -12.49 36.15
CA ALA A 15 -31.25 -11.13 35.61
C ALA A 15 -29.93 -10.42 35.95
N THR A 16 -29.45 -10.52 37.20
CA THR A 16 -28.16 -9.95 37.60
C THR A 16 -26.99 -10.57 36.85
N VAL A 17 -26.99 -11.89 36.65
CA VAL A 17 -25.96 -12.59 35.87
C VAL A 17 -25.99 -12.19 34.39
N LEU A 18 -27.17 -12.02 33.79
CA LEU A 18 -27.30 -11.54 32.41
C LEU A 18 -26.82 -10.11 32.23
N THR A 19 -27.20 -9.20 33.13
CA THR A 19 -26.71 -7.82 33.08
C THR A 19 -25.21 -7.76 33.31
N GLY A 20 -24.69 -8.51 34.28
CA GLY A 20 -23.26 -8.60 34.56
C GLY A 20 -22.46 -9.17 33.38
N SER A 21 -22.97 -10.21 32.71
CA SER A 21 -22.33 -10.79 31.53
C SER A 21 -22.41 -9.87 30.30
N MET A 22 -23.47 -9.06 30.15
CA MET A 22 -23.53 -8.05 29.10
C MET A 22 -22.47 -6.97 29.30
N ILE A 23 -22.35 -6.45 30.51
CA ILE A 23 -21.32 -5.47 30.87
C ILE A 23 -19.94 -6.06 30.65
N ALA A 24 -19.70 -7.29 31.11
CA ALA A 24 -18.42 -7.97 30.92
C ALA A 24 -18.10 -8.20 29.43
N PHE A 25 -19.09 -8.52 28.60
CA PHE A 25 -18.91 -8.68 27.16
C PHE A 25 -18.52 -7.36 26.48
N TYR A 26 -19.26 -6.28 26.74
CA TYR A 26 -18.95 -4.96 26.17
C TYR A 26 -17.65 -4.36 26.71
N ALA A 27 -17.23 -4.73 27.92
CA ALA A 27 -15.93 -4.40 28.46
C ALA A 27 -14.80 -5.31 27.94
N SER A 28 -15.13 -6.41 27.26
CA SER A 28 -14.15 -7.37 26.76
C SER A 28 -13.57 -6.93 25.41
N PRO A 29 -12.36 -7.42 25.06
CA PRO A 29 -11.77 -7.20 23.74
C PRO A 29 -12.62 -7.72 22.56
N PHE A 30 -13.50 -8.70 22.82
CA PHE A 30 -14.31 -9.36 21.79
C PHE A 30 -15.45 -8.49 21.26
N ALA A 31 -16.03 -7.60 22.08
CA ALA A 31 -17.10 -6.72 21.61
C ALA A 31 -16.63 -5.77 20.51
N GLY A 32 -15.38 -5.30 20.57
CA GLY A 32 -14.79 -4.45 19.54
C GLY A 32 -14.55 -5.16 18.20
N ALA A 33 -14.59 -6.50 18.16
CA ALA A 33 -14.47 -7.26 16.92
C ALA A 33 -15.81 -7.36 16.15
N LEU A 34 -16.96 -7.18 16.83
CA LEU A 34 -18.29 -7.29 16.21
C LEU A 34 -18.50 -6.32 15.03
N PRO A 35 -18.09 -5.03 15.09
CA PRO A 35 -18.22 -4.12 13.96
C PRO A 35 -17.49 -4.60 12.69
N LEU A 36 -16.43 -5.40 12.83
CA LEU A 36 -15.66 -5.93 11.70
C LEU A 36 -16.44 -6.95 10.86
N ILE A 37 -17.59 -7.44 11.34
CA ILE A 37 -18.48 -8.31 10.56
C ILE A 37 -19.08 -7.52 9.38
N VAL A 38 -19.49 -6.29 9.64
CA VAL A 38 -20.15 -5.41 8.66
C VAL A 38 -19.14 -4.48 8.00
N TYR A 39 -18.22 -3.92 8.79
CA TYR A 39 -17.21 -2.97 8.36
C TYR A 39 -15.81 -3.61 8.35
N HIS A 40 -15.59 -4.52 7.40
CA HIS A 40 -14.30 -5.22 7.22
C HIS A 40 -13.33 -4.46 6.29
N GLU A 41 -13.46 -3.14 6.24
CA GLU A 41 -12.52 -2.31 5.50
C GLU A 41 -11.13 -2.35 6.16
N PRO A 42 -10.03 -2.27 5.38
CA PRO A 42 -8.67 -2.32 5.91
C PRO A 42 -8.39 -1.34 7.04
N GLU A 43 -8.97 -0.14 6.97
CA GLU A 43 -8.88 0.85 8.05
C GLU A 43 -9.49 0.34 9.36
N SER A 44 -10.70 -0.21 9.33
CA SER A 44 -11.38 -0.72 10.53
C SER A 44 -10.59 -1.86 11.18
N ILE A 45 -10.06 -2.78 10.36
CA ILE A 45 -9.18 -3.87 10.80
C ILE A 45 -7.94 -3.31 11.50
N THR A 46 -7.29 -2.32 10.88
CA THR A 46 -6.09 -1.68 11.43
C THR A 46 -6.39 -0.95 12.73
N ARG A 47 -7.43 -0.10 12.76
CA ARG A 47 -7.79 0.66 13.96
C ARG A 47 -8.10 -0.26 15.14
N TYR A 48 -8.81 -1.36 14.89
CA TYR A 48 -9.06 -2.37 15.90
C TYR A 48 -7.77 -2.96 16.50
N ARG A 49 -6.77 -3.25 15.65
CA ARG A 49 -5.46 -3.75 16.09
C ARG A 49 -4.66 -2.68 16.85
N LEU A 50 -4.66 -1.45 16.36
CA LEU A 50 -3.97 -0.31 16.98
C LEU A 50 -4.48 -0.06 18.41
N GLN A 51 -5.79 -0.09 18.63
CA GLN A 51 -6.40 0.12 19.96
C GLN A 51 -5.98 -0.94 21.00
N ARG A 52 -5.48 -2.09 20.56
CA ARG A 52 -5.02 -3.19 21.41
C ARG A 52 -3.50 -3.29 21.48
N LEU A 53 -2.79 -2.36 20.85
CA LEU A 53 -1.34 -2.33 20.88
C LEU A 53 -0.87 -2.00 22.30
N SER A 54 0.13 -2.73 22.80
CA SER A 54 0.73 -2.41 24.10
C SER A 54 1.88 -1.42 23.91
N THR A 55 2.12 -0.58 24.93
CA THR A 55 3.26 0.34 24.94
C THR A 55 4.58 -0.40 24.72
N GLY A 56 4.73 -1.60 25.30
CA GLY A 56 5.95 -2.40 25.17
C GLY A 56 6.21 -2.88 23.73
N VAL A 57 5.17 -3.35 23.03
CA VAL A 57 5.29 -3.76 21.62
C VAL A 57 5.65 -2.56 20.75
N LEU A 58 5.00 -1.42 20.97
CA LEU A 58 5.27 -0.21 20.21
C LEU A 58 6.72 0.29 20.41
N VAL A 59 7.20 0.36 21.65
CA VAL A 59 8.57 0.80 21.96
C VAL A 59 9.60 -0.13 21.34
N ASN A 60 9.37 -1.45 21.39
CA ASN A 60 10.26 -2.42 20.74
C ASN A 60 10.30 -2.21 19.22
N GLU A 61 9.16 -1.95 18.60
CA GLU A 61 9.08 -1.71 17.16
C GLU A 61 9.76 -0.39 16.74
N ILE A 62 9.63 0.67 17.56
CA ILE A 62 10.36 1.93 17.35
C ILE A 62 11.87 1.69 17.38
N ARG A 63 12.37 0.94 18.36
CA ARG A 63 13.79 0.59 18.46
C ARG A 63 14.25 -0.26 17.28
N ALA A 64 13.43 -1.22 16.84
CA ALA A 64 13.72 -2.02 15.66
C ALA A 64 13.76 -1.17 14.38
N ALA A 65 12.94 -0.12 14.28
CA ALA A 65 12.97 0.81 13.15
C ALA A 65 14.26 1.62 13.13
N ILE A 66 14.66 2.16 14.29
CA ILE A 66 15.93 2.87 14.45
C ILE A 66 17.12 1.96 14.10
N ALA A 67 17.13 0.72 14.58
CA ALA A 67 18.20 -0.24 14.31
C ALA A 67 18.30 -0.65 12.84
N ALA A 68 17.23 -0.47 12.06
CA ALA A 68 17.19 -0.71 10.62
C ALA A 68 17.43 0.56 9.79
N ASP A 69 17.85 1.66 10.42
CA ASP A 69 17.96 3.00 9.82
C ASP A 69 16.65 3.53 9.20
N GLU A 70 15.50 2.99 9.63
CA GLU A 70 14.16 3.41 9.20
C GLU A 70 13.62 4.53 10.11
N PHE A 71 14.37 5.62 10.26
CA PHE A 71 14.06 6.72 11.18
C PHE A 71 12.69 7.38 10.95
N SER A 72 12.33 7.58 9.68
CA SER A 72 11.01 8.14 9.34
C SER A 72 9.86 7.22 9.78
N ASP A 73 10.06 5.90 9.74
CA ASP A 73 9.06 4.96 10.22
C ASP A 73 9.03 4.91 11.76
N ALA A 74 10.19 5.03 12.41
CA ALA A 74 10.28 5.19 13.86
C ALA A 74 9.47 6.41 14.34
N ALA A 75 9.58 7.54 13.63
CA ALA A 75 8.82 8.75 13.91
C ALA A 75 7.31 8.56 13.71
N ASP A 76 6.89 7.85 12.65
CA ASP A 76 5.48 7.51 12.43
C ASP A 76 4.92 6.66 13.57
N LEU A 77 5.69 5.69 14.08
CA LEU A 77 5.31 4.86 15.22
C LEU A 77 5.19 5.66 16.51
N VAL A 78 6.08 6.63 16.75
CA VAL A 78 5.98 7.54 17.89
C VAL A 78 4.67 8.33 17.82
N ARG A 79 4.36 8.91 16.65
CA ARG A 79 3.13 9.65 16.43
C ARG A 79 1.89 8.80 16.67
N ILE A 80 1.83 7.60 16.08
CA ILE A 80 0.75 6.62 16.30
C ILE A 80 0.59 6.34 17.81
N GLY A 81 1.70 6.13 18.52
CA GLY A 81 1.67 5.86 19.96
C GLY A 81 1.11 7.01 20.78
N GLN A 82 1.54 8.23 20.49
CA GLN A 82 1.08 9.43 21.18
C GLN A 82 -0.42 9.67 20.96
N GLU A 83 -0.90 9.48 19.74
CA GLU A 83 -2.34 9.59 19.42
C GLU A 83 -3.19 8.54 20.15
N LEU A 84 -2.64 7.35 20.40
CA LEU A 84 -3.28 6.29 21.18
C LEU A 84 -3.09 6.46 22.71
N GLY A 85 -2.40 7.52 23.15
CA GLY A 85 -2.18 7.82 24.57
C GLY A 85 -1.06 6.99 25.24
N HIS A 86 -0.20 6.33 24.46
CA HIS A 86 0.95 5.62 25.00
C HIS A 86 2.02 6.61 25.49
N ARG A 87 2.59 6.33 26.67
CA ARG A 87 3.76 7.05 27.21
C ARG A 87 5.03 6.41 26.66
N ILE A 88 5.60 7.01 25.63
CA ILE A 88 6.87 6.58 25.02
C ILE A 88 8.03 7.25 25.76
N PRO A 89 9.09 6.51 26.13
CA PRO A 89 10.23 7.10 26.81
C PRO A 89 10.93 8.21 25.99
N PRO A 90 11.26 9.38 26.56
CA PRO A 90 11.84 10.51 25.84
C PRO A 90 13.14 10.17 25.09
N GLU A 91 13.96 9.29 25.65
CA GLU A 91 15.21 8.82 25.04
C GLU A 91 14.98 8.06 23.73
N VAL A 92 13.85 7.36 23.62
CA VAL A 92 13.46 6.64 22.39
C VAL A 92 12.99 7.65 21.33
N ILE A 93 12.23 8.68 21.74
CA ILE A 93 11.76 9.75 20.84
C ILE A 93 12.94 10.54 20.28
N ALA A 94 13.90 10.92 21.12
CA ALA A 94 15.08 11.67 20.68
C ALA A 94 15.92 10.91 19.63
N SER A 95 15.85 9.58 19.66
CA SER A 95 16.59 8.69 18.76
C SER A 95 15.92 8.47 17.40
N THR A 96 14.72 9.05 17.16
CA THR A 96 14.01 8.91 15.87
C THR A 96 14.39 9.97 14.84
N VAL A 97 15.27 10.92 15.18
CA VAL A 97 15.68 11.99 14.26
C VAL A 97 16.66 11.43 13.22
N GLU A 98 16.35 11.65 11.94
CA GLU A 98 17.11 11.14 10.80
C GLU A 98 18.50 11.82 10.70
N PRO A 99 19.61 11.07 10.53
CA PRO A 99 20.93 11.66 10.30
C PRO A 99 21.13 12.22 8.88
N MET A 100 20.25 11.88 7.93
CA MET A 100 20.44 12.23 6.51
C MET A 100 20.13 13.70 6.26
N THR A 101 21.16 14.46 5.91
CA THR A 101 21.05 15.87 5.54
C THR A 101 20.88 16.03 4.03
N ASP A 102 20.25 17.13 3.59
CA ASP A 102 20.17 17.51 2.17
C ASP A 102 21.52 17.50 1.46
N ALA A 103 22.62 17.71 2.19
CA ALA A 103 23.98 17.64 1.67
C ALA A 103 24.36 16.22 1.19
N VAL A 104 23.94 15.16 1.91
CA VAL A 104 24.21 13.77 1.52
C VAL A 104 23.44 13.41 0.24
N TRP A 105 22.19 13.87 0.11
CA TRP A 105 21.40 13.69 -1.11
C TRP A 105 22.03 14.39 -2.32
N ARG A 106 22.36 15.68 -2.18
CA ARG A 106 22.92 16.51 -3.27
C ARG A 106 24.28 16.03 -3.77
N ASN A 107 25.07 15.40 -2.90
CA ASN A 107 26.37 14.86 -3.27
C ASN A 107 26.30 13.43 -3.85
N SER A 108 25.11 12.83 -3.91
CA SER A 108 24.94 11.50 -4.48
C SER A 108 24.88 11.55 -6.02
N THR A 109 25.67 10.73 -6.70
CA THR A 109 25.58 10.55 -8.16
C THR A 109 24.49 9.55 -8.56
N GLY A 110 23.95 8.80 -7.59
CA GLY A 110 22.99 7.73 -7.83
C GLY A 110 21.76 8.19 -8.61
N PHE A 111 21.21 9.36 -8.31
CA PHE A 111 20.07 9.91 -9.07
C PHE A 111 20.40 10.09 -10.55
N ALA A 112 21.53 10.73 -10.87
CA ALA A 112 21.94 10.94 -12.26
C ALA A 112 22.23 9.62 -12.97
N GLN A 113 22.88 8.67 -12.29
CA GLN A 113 23.14 7.34 -12.83
C GLN A 113 21.83 6.62 -13.15
N GLY A 114 20.87 6.57 -12.22
CA GLY A 114 19.57 5.94 -12.46
C GLY A 114 18.75 6.64 -13.54
N PHE A 115 18.83 7.97 -13.63
CA PHE A 115 18.18 8.74 -14.69
C PHE A 115 18.71 8.36 -16.08
N ILE A 116 20.04 8.30 -16.24
CA ILE A 116 20.66 8.04 -17.54
C ILE A 116 20.60 6.54 -17.87
N SER A 117 21.14 5.68 -17.00
CA SER A 117 21.32 4.25 -17.25
C SER A 117 20.05 3.43 -17.00
N GLY A 118 19.21 3.83 -16.05
CA GLY A 118 18.08 3.03 -15.60
C GLY A 118 18.45 1.96 -14.57
N GLU A 119 19.70 1.94 -14.11
CA GLU A 119 20.16 1.11 -13.00
C GLU A 119 19.55 1.58 -11.68
N VAL A 120 19.28 0.64 -10.77
CA VAL A 120 18.51 0.87 -9.54
C VAL A 120 19.19 0.26 -8.32
N ASP A 121 20.49 0.51 -8.18
CA ASP A 121 21.33 -0.06 -7.12
C ASP A 121 21.21 0.66 -5.77
N SER A 122 20.56 1.82 -5.76
CA SER A 122 20.38 2.68 -4.59
C SER A 122 19.05 3.43 -4.62
N ILE A 123 18.59 3.92 -3.47
CA ILE A 123 17.37 4.76 -3.40
C ILE A 123 17.45 5.97 -4.33
N PRO A 124 18.53 6.78 -4.35
CA PRO A 124 18.65 7.87 -5.32
C PRO A 124 18.51 7.41 -6.78
N SER A 125 19.13 6.29 -7.15
CA SER A 125 19.03 5.77 -8.52
C SER A 125 17.64 5.29 -8.91
N ILE A 126 16.86 4.71 -7.97
CA ILE A 126 15.45 4.39 -8.22
C ILE A 126 14.67 5.66 -8.58
N PHE A 127 14.85 6.74 -7.82
CA PHE A 127 14.19 8.00 -8.11
C PHE A 127 14.67 8.64 -9.42
N GLY A 128 15.95 8.50 -9.75
CA GLY A 128 16.49 8.88 -11.05
C GLY A 128 15.80 8.16 -12.20
N ALA A 129 15.67 6.83 -12.10
CA ALA A 129 14.99 6.01 -13.10
C ALA A 129 13.49 6.35 -13.23
N VAL A 130 12.82 6.62 -12.10
CA VAL A 130 11.43 7.10 -12.10
C VAL A 130 11.31 8.48 -12.76
N ALA A 131 12.26 9.38 -12.54
CA ALA A 131 12.31 10.67 -13.22
C ALA A 131 12.57 10.53 -14.73
N ALA A 132 13.37 9.55 -15.16
CA ALA A 132 13.56 9.26 -16.58
C ALA A 132 12.25 8.80 -17.24
N ASP A 133 11.44 8.00 -16.55
CA ASP A 133 10.13 7.54 -17.02
C ASP A 133 9.12 8.69 -17.08
N TYR A 134 9.20 9.66 -16.15
CA TYR A 134 8.40 10.89 -16.20
C TYR A 134 8.53 11.61 -17.55
N PHE A 135 9.74 11.62 -18.12
CA PHE A 135 10.01 12.21 -19.43
C PHE A 135 9.91 11.22 -20.58
N VAL A 136 9.39 10.00 -20.36
CA VAL A 136 9.29 8.91 -21.36
C VAL A 136 10.66 8.39 -21.82
N PHE A 137 11.75 9.05 -21.43
CA PHE A 137 13.11 8.67 -21.80
C PHE A 137 13.44 7.27 -21.30
N GLY A 138 13.12 6.97 -20.04
CA GLY A 138 13.34 5.66 -19.47
C GLY A 138 12.56 4.57 -20.20
N ASP A 139 11.31 4.83 -20.58
CA ASP A 139 10.49 3.88 -21.33
C ASP A 139 10.99 3.66 -22.77
N VAL A 140 11.48 4.70 -23.43
CA VAL A 140 12.08 4.60 -24.77
C VAL A 140 13.38 3.83 -24.73
N ARG A 141 14.26 4.15 -23.78
CA ARG A 141 15.53 3.45 -23.56
C ARG A 141 15.29 1.97 -23.27
N ASP A 142 14.39 1.66 -22.34
CA ASP A 142 14.09 0.30 -21.92
C ASP A 142 13.40 -0.49 -23.05
N THR A 143 12.49 0.13 -23.81
CA THR A 143 11.86 -0.50 -24.99
C THR A 143 12.89 -0.81 -26.07
N TYR A 144 13.84 0.10 -26.32
CA TYR A 144 14.93 -0.13 -27.27
C TYR A 144 15.88 -1.24 -26.78
N THR A 145 16.26 -1.21 -25.51
CA THR A 145 17.23 -2.14 -24.92
C THR A 145 16.67 -3.55 -24.80
N GLU A 146 15.49 -3.72 -24.21
CA GLU A 146 14.87 -5.04 -24.06
C GLU A 146 14.22 -5.52 -25.36
N GLY A 147 13.72 -4.61 -26.19
CA GLY A 147 13.16 -4.94 -27.51
C GLY A 147 14.23 -5.42 -28.50
N SER A 148 15.44 -4.84 -28.48
CA SER A 148 16.54 -5.30 -29.34
C SER A 148 16.98 -6.73 -28.99
N LYS A 149 17.05 -7.06 -27.70
CA LYS A 149 17.28 -8.46 -27.25
C LYS A 149 16.20 -9.41 -27.77
N LEU A 150 14.93 -9.02 -27.68
CA LEU A 150 13.82 -9.79 -28.26
C LEU A 150 13.98 -10.02 -29.78
N LEU A 151 14.49 -9.04 -30.53
CA LEU A 151 14.70 -9.17 -31.99
C LEU A 151 15.79 -10.18 -32.33
N VAL A 152 16.85 -10.25 -31.51
CA VAL A 152 18.01 -11.13 -31.73
C VAL A 152 17.80 -12.51 -31.09
N GLY A 153 16.79 -12.66 -30.23
CA GLY A 153 16.47 -13.92 -29.54
C GLY A 153 17.21 -14.11 -28.22
N ASP A 154 17.77 -13.03 -27.65
CA ASP A 154 18.44 -13.02 -26.35
C ASP A 154 17.43 -12.94 -25.19
N ASP A 155 17.87 -13.32 -23.99
CA ASP A 155 17.10 -13.15 -22.77
C ASP A 155 16.86 -11.67 -22.47
N TYR A 156 15.60 -11.31 -22.25
CA TYR A 156 15.16 -9.94 -21.99
C TYR A 156 14.21 -9.88 -20.80
N ASP A 157 14.16 -8.73 -20.13
CA ASP A 157 13.21 -8.48 -19.05
C ASP A 157 11.82 -8.16 -19.63
N ARG A 158 10.96 -9.18 -19.65
CA ARG A 158 9.57 -9.10 -20.13
C ARG A 158 8.75 -8.06 -19.39
N PHE A 159 8.95 -7.91 -18.08
CA PHE A 159 8.18 -6.95 -17.30
C PHE A 159 8.65 -5.54 -17.59
N THR A 160 9.95 -5.29 -17.62
CA THR A 160 10.50 -3.98 -18.01
C THR A 160 10.00 -3.58 -19.41
N LEU A 161 10.08 -4.47 -20.40
CA LEU A 161 9.59 -4.20 -21.75
C LEU A 161 8.08 -3.90 -21.77
N GLY A 162 7.26 -4.73 -21.13
CA GLY A 162 5.81 -4.53 -21.09
C GLY A 162 5.40 -3.28 -20.32
N ALA A 163 6.03 -2.98 -19.20
CA ALA A 163 5.79 -1.76 -18.42
C ALA A 163 6.22 -0.50 -19.18
N SER A 164 7.29 -0.55 -19.95
CA SER A 164 7.73 0.58 -20.77
C SER A 164 6.85 0.83 -21.99
N LEU A 165 6.39 -0.25 -22.65
CA LEU A 165 5.34 -0.13 -23.67
C LEU A 165 4.04 0.41 -23.06
N PHE A 166 3.71 0.03 -21.82
CA PHE A 166 2.56 0.56 -21.08
C PHE A 166 2.71 2.06 -20.80
N GLY A 167 3.89 2.52 -20.34
CA GLY A 167 4.19 3.94 -20.18
C GLY A 167 4.03 4.74 -21.48
N ILE A 168 4.55 4.21 -22.60
CA ILE A 168 4.38 4.80 -23.94
C ILE A 168 2.89 4.84 -24.35
N ALA A 169 2.13 3.78 -24.09
CA ALA A 169 0.71 3.71 -24.45
C ALA A 169 -0.14 4.70 -23.64
N MET A 170 0.20 4.91 -22.36
CA MET A 170 -0.48 5.81 -21.45
C MET A 170 -0.22 7.30 -21.70
N LEU A 171 0.62 7.63 -22.67
CA LEU A 171 0.76 9.01 -23.17
C LEU A 171 -0.57 9.52 -23.73
N ALA A 172 -1.34 10.24 -22.92
CA ALA A 172 -2.59 10.83 -23.34
C ALA A 172 -2.34 12.11 -24.17
N PRO A 173 -3.05 12.32 -25.30
CA PRO A 173 -2.94 13.55 -26.09
C PRO A 173 -3.30 14.77 -25.24
N GLY A 174 -2.43 15.78 -25.24
CA GLY A 174 -2.71 17.07 -24.59
C GLY A 174 -2.63 17.10 -23.07
N THR A 175 -2.37 15.97 -22.39
CA THR A 175 -2.25 15.94 -20.92
C THR A 175 -0.88 15.50 -20.40
N GLY A 176 -0.06 14.81 -21.22
CA GLY A 176 1.28 14.38 -20.80
C GLY A 176 1.27 13.50 -19.54
N ALA A 177 0.18 12.77 -19.29
CA ALA A 177 -0.06 12.11 -18.02
C ALA A 177 0.97 10.99 -17.75
N PHE A 178 1.95 11.30 -16.92
CA PHE A 178 2.85 10.32 -16.30
C PHE A 178 2.06 9.36 -15.39
N ASP A 179 2.15 8.05 -15.64
CA ASP A 179 1.69 7.03 -14.69
C ASP A 179 2.81 6.69 -13.71
N ALA A 180 2.90 7.48 -12.64
CA ALA A 180 3.84 7.28 -11.55
C ALA A 180 3.79 5.85 -10.98
N GLY A 181 2.63 5.22 -10.97
CA GLY A 181 2.48 3.88 -10.42
C GLY A 181 3.15 2.81 -11.27
N ALA A 182 3.03 2.90 -12.60
CA ALA A 182 3.68 1.96 -13.51
C ALA A 182 5.20 2.08 -13.45
N SER A 183 5.71 3.32 -13.42
CA SER A 183 7.14 3.58 -13.27
C SER A 183 7.70 3.06 -11.94
N VAL A 184 6.99 3.30 -10.82
CA VAL A 184 7.43 2.78 -9.52
C VAL A 184 7.43 1.25 -9.49
N LEU A 185 6.41 0.60 -10.05
CA LEU A 185 6.38 -0.87 -10.14
C LEU A 185 7.53 -1.43 -10.99
N LYS A 186 7.78 -0.83 -12.15
CA LYS A 186 8.90 -1.18 -13.04
C LYS A 186 10.24 -1.11 -12.32
N ASN A 187 10.54 0.04 -11.71
CA ASN A 187 11.82 0.28 -11.06
C ASN A 187 11.97 -0.53 -9.75
N ALA A 188 10.87 -0.79 -9.04
CA ALA A 188 10.87 -1.71 -7.90
C ALA A 188 11.11 -3.17 -8.32
N ASN A 189 10.61 -3.60 -9.48
CA ASN A 189 10.92 -4.92 -10.02
C ASN A 189 12.40 -5.04 -10.38
N LYS A 190 12.96 -4.04 -11.08
CA LYS A 190 14.39 -3.98 -11.39
C LYS A 190 15.25 -4.06 -10.12
N ALA A 191 14.82 -3.38 -9.04
CA ALA A 191 15.48 -3.42 -7.74
C ALA A 191 15.17 -4.69 -6.92
N ARG A 192 14.39 -5.64 -7.47
CA ARG A 192 13.91 -6.87 -6.81
C ARG A 192 13.22 -6.62 -5.46
N LYS A 193 12.49 -5.50 -5.38
CA LYS A 193 11.73 -5.08 -4.19
C LYS A 193 10.27 -5.50 -4.22
N LEU A 194 9.75 -5.97 -5.35
CA LEU A 194 8.40 -6.54 -5.38
C LEU A 194 8.37 -7.87 -4.63
N SER A 195 7.25 -8.18 -3.97
CA SER A 195 7.02 -9.55 -3.51
C SER A 195 7.09 -10.52 -4.69
N SER A 196 7.64 -11.72 -4.49
CA SER A 196 7.81 -12.70 -5.58
C SER A 196 6.49 -13.02 -6.28
N LYS A 197 5.40 -13.15 -5.52
CA LYS A 197 4.06 -13.41 -6.06
C LYS A 197 3.52 -12.26 -6.91
N LEU A 198 3.75 -11.02 -6.48
CA LEU A 198 3.35 -9.85 -7.25
C LEU A 198 4.20 -9.72 -8.52
N ALA A 199 5.52 -9.87 -8.41
CA ALA A 199 6.43 -9.85 -9.55
C ALA A 199 6.01 -10.88 -10.59
N ASP A 200 5.83 -12.15 -10.20
CA ASP A 200 5.43 -13.23 -11.10
C ASP A 200 4.10 -12.94 -11.83
N ARG A 201 3.12 -12.37 -11.12
CA ARG A 201 1.82 -12.01 -11.71
C ARG A 201 1.97 -10.86 -12.71
N LEU A 202 2.69 -9.81 -12.33
CA LEU A 202 2.87 -8.65 -13.19
C LEU A 202 3.72 -8.98 -14.42
N VAL A 203 4.76 -9.81 -14.29
CA VAL A 203 5.57 -10.32 -15.42
C VAL A 203 4.70 -11.10 -16.40
N ARG A 204 3.86 -12.02 -15.89
CA ARG A 204 2.93 -12.79 -16.73
C ARG A 204 1.93 -11.86 -17.44
N SER A 205 1.23 -11.01 -16.69
CA SER A 205 0.25 -10.08 -17.26
C SER A 205 0.88 -9.13 -18.28
N ALA A 206 2.08 -8.61 -18.03
CA ALA A 206 2.79 -7.74 -18.96
C ALA A 206 3.19 -8.51 -20.23
N GLY A 207 3.68 -9.74 -20.11
CA GLY A 207 4.01 -10.58 -21.26
C GLY A 207 2.79 -10.94 -22.10
N ASP A 208 1.69 -11.33 -21.47
CA ASP A 208 0.43 -11.69 -22.13
C ASP A 208 -0.24 -10.48 -22.81
N ALA A 209 0.10 -9.26 -22.38
CA ALA A 209 -0.44 -8.04 -22.97
C ALA A 209 0.25 -7.59 -24.25
N ILE A 210 1.40 -8.16 -24.61
CA ILE A 210 2.20 -7.71 -25.74
C ILE A 210 1.88 -8.55 -26.98
N ASP A 211 1.39 -7.90 -28.03
CA ASP A 211 1.40 -8.47 -29.37
C ASP A 211 2.83 -8.42 -29.91
N VAL A 212 3.52 -9.57 -29.85
CA VAL A 212 4.91 -9.71 -30.29
C VAL A 212 5.08 -9.38 -31.78
N GLY A 213 4.07 -9.65 -32.62
CA GLY A 213 4.10 -9.36 -34.05
C GLY A 213 4.06 -7.85 -34.32
N ALA A 214 3.14 -7.15 -33.67
CA ALA A 214 3.07 -5.69 -33.70
C ALA A 214 4.32 -5.04 -33.09
N LEU A 215 4.81 -5.59 -31.97
CA LEU A 215 6.02 -5.11 -31.31
C LEU A 215 7.24 -5.20 -32.24
N LYS A 216 7.45 -6.35 -32.89
CA LYS A 216 8.57 -6.52 -33.83
C LYS A 216 8.52 -5.48 -34.95
N LYS A 217 7.34 -5.23 -35.54
CA LYS A 217 7.16 -4.18 -36.54
C LYS A 217 7.53 -2.80 -36.00
N GLY A 218 7.06 -2.46 -34.79
CA GLY A 218 7.39 -1.21 -34.11
C GLY A 218 8.90 -1.07 -33.85
N LEU A 219 9.58 -2.12 -33.42
CA LEU A 219 11.01 -2.09 -33.11
C LEU A 219 11.89 -1.97 -34.36
N THR A 220 11.53 -2.61 -35.48
CA THR A 220 12.34 -2.53 -36.73
C THR A 220 12.52 -1.12 -37.28
N THR A 221 11.62 -0.21 -36.92
CA THR A 221 11.63 1.20 -37.39
C THR A 221 12.11 2.17 -36.31
N MET A 222 12.48 1.67 -35.12
CA MET A 222 12.86 2.51 -33.99
C MET A 222 14.32 2.97 -34.12
N PRO A 223 14.58 4.28 -34.30
CA PRO A 223 15.94 4.78 -34.31
C PRO A 223 16.54 4.65 -32.91
N ALA A 224 17.87 4.47 -32.85
CA ALA A 224 18.58 4.49 -31.59
C ALA A 224 18.28 5.79 -30.82
N PRO A 225 18.07 5.71 -29.49
CA PRO A 225 17.89 6.88 -28.64
C PRO A 225 19.04 7.91 -28.86
N LYS A 226 18.73 9.12 -29.36
CA LYS A 226 19.73 10.19 -29.61
C LYS A 226 19.93 11.08 -28.36
N VAL A 227 21.11 11.01 -27.75
CA VAL A 227 21.52 11.88 -26.64
C VAL A 227 22.17 13.15 -27.21
N SER A 228 21.72 14.34 -26.79
CA SER A 228 22.44 15.58 -27.07
C SER A 228 23.47 15.86 -25.98
N PHE A 229 24.76 15.72 -26.32
CA PHE A 229 25.86 16.01 -25.40
C PHE A 229 25.91 17.49 -24.97
N SER A 230 25.38 18.41 -25.78
CA SER A 230 25.36 19.84 -25.45
C SER A 230 24.36 20.23 -24.38
N GLY A 231 23.27 19.45 -24.19
CA GLY A 231 22.27 19.69 -23.15
C GLY A 231 22.62 19.05 -21.79
N LEU A 232 23.63 18.17 -21.75
CA LEU A 232 24.03 17.46 -20.53
C LEU A 232 24.45 18.37 -19.37
N PRO A 233 25.24 19.46 -19.56
CA PRO A 233 25.63 20.33 -18.46
C PRO A 233 24.43 21.03 -17.79
N ARG A 234 23.42 21.40 -18.59
CA ARG A 234 22.19 22.00 -18.09
C ARG A 234 21.36 20.98 -17.31
N LEU A 235 21.30 19.73 -17.82
CA LEU A 235 20.62 18.63 -17.14
C LEU A 235 21.27 18.30 -15.80
N THR A 236 22.59 18.14 -15.74
CA THR A 236 23.30 17.87 -14.48
C THR A 236 23.08 19.00 -13.47
N SER A 237 23.06 20.26 -13.92
CA SER A 237 22.77 21.41 -13.07
C SER A 237 21.34 21.37 -12.54
N ALA A 238 20.35 21.07 -13.39
CA ALA A 238 18.95 20.95 -12.97
C ALA A 238 18.75 19.81 -11.97
N VAL A 239 19.41 18.67 -12.18
CA VAL A 239 19.40 17.53 -11.25
C VAL A 239 19.99 17.92 -9.88
N SER A 240 21.11 18.65 -9.86
CA SER A 240 21.72 19.12 -8.61
C SER A 240 20.83 20.08 -7.80
N GLY A 241 19.88 20.73 -8.48
CA GLY A 241 18.89 21.62 -7.87
C GLY A 241 17.67 20.91 -7.27
N LEU A 242 17.53 19.59 -7.44
CA LEU A 242 16.42 18.82 -6.87
C LEU A 242 16.58 18.66 -5.37
N THR A 243 15.50 18.91 -4.65
CA THR A 243 15.40 18.66 -3.22
C THR A 243 14.90 17.24 -2.94
N ILE A 244 15.14 16.75 -1.72
CA ILE A 244 14.55 15.49 -1.25
C ILE A 244 13.02 15.54 -1.34
N ASP A 245 12.43 16.71 -1.10
CA ASP A 245 10.98 16.92 -1.14
C ASP A 245 10.39 16.79 -2.54
N ASP A 246 11.06 17.36 -3.56
CA ASP A 246 10.67 17.21 -4.98
C ASP A 246 10.61 15.71 -5.35
N VAL A 247 11.65 14.98 -4.95
CA VAL A 247 11.83 13.56 -5.24
C VAL A 247 10.80 12.69 -4.51
N ARG A 248 10.54 12.98 -3.23
CA ARG A 248 9.49 12.28 -2.44
C ARG A 248 8.09 12.49 -3.01
N LYS A 249 7.83 13.66 -3.58
CA LYS A 249 6.55 14.01 -4.24
C LYS A 249 6.45 13.53 -5.68
N LEU A 250 7.54 13.01 -6.25
CA LEU A 250 7.68 12.69 -7.68
C LEU A 250 7.41 13.91 -8.58
N ASP A 251 7.80 15.10 -8.13
CA ASP A 251 7.70 16.34 -8.91
C ASP A 251 9.03 16.62 -9.62
N PHE A 252 9.08 16.28 -10.90
CA PHE A 252 10.25 16.49 -11.75
C PHE A 252 10.09 17.66 -12.73
N SER A 253 9.09 18.52 -12.52
CA SER A 253 8.80 19.66 -13.39
C SER A 253 10.02 20.57 -13.61
N LYS A 254 10.88 20.71 -12.59
CA LYS A 254 12.14 21.48 -12.63
C LYS A 254 13.14 20.97 -13.69
N LEU A 255 13.03 19.71 -14.11
CA LEU A 255 13.91 19.11 -15.11
C LEU A 255 13.42 19.33 -16.56
N ASP A 256 12.17 19.74 -16.77
CA ASP A 256 11.51 19.73 -18.09
C ASP A 256 12.30 20.45 -19.19
N GLY A 257 12.73 21.68 -18.93
CA GLY A 257 13.51 22.45 -19.90
C GLY A 257 14.88 21.83 -20.20
N ALA A 258 15.53 21.24 -19.19
CA ALA A 258 16.85 20.64 -19.36
C ALA A 258 16.77 19.28 -20.08
N VAL A 259 15.74 18.49 -19.80
CA VAL A 259 15.51 17.20 -20.47
C VAL A 259 15.12 17.40 -21.92
N LYS A 260 14.23 18.36 -22.24
CA LYS A 260 13.86 18.65 -23.64
C LYS A 260 15.05 19.06 -24.51
N GLU A 261 16.01 19.79 -23.93
CA GLU A 261 17.23 20.21 -24.62
C GLU A 261 18.25 19.08 -24.77
N ALA A 262 18.49 18.34 -23.68
CA ALA A 262 19.39 17.18 -23.71
C ALA A 262 18.82 16.04 -24.57
N TRP A 263 17.50 15.97 -24.68
CA TRP A 263 16.79 14.87 -25.31
C TRP A 263 15.47 15.31 -25.97
N PRO A 264 15.49 15.70 -27.25
CA PRO A 264 14.27 15.97 -28.00
C PRO A 264 13.57 14.67 -28.40
N ILE A 265 12.50 14.29 -27.68
CA ILE A 265 11.61 13.15 -28.04
C ILE A 265 10.32 13.64 -28.68
N ASP A 266 9.98 13.13 -29.87
CA ASP A 266 8.61 13.20 -30.38
C ASP A 266 7.78 12.07 -29.76
N THR A 267 7.20 12.35 -28.59
CA THR A 267 6.35 11.39 -27.85
C THR A 267 5.14 10.95 -28.66
N SER A 268 4.65 11.77 -29.59
CA SER A 268 3.52 11.44 -30.46
C SER A 268 3.93 10.46 -31.54
N ALA A 269 5.11 10.60 -32.13
CA ALA A 269 5.66 9.64 -33.08
C ALA A 269 5.88 8.27 -32.42
N ILE A 270 6.48 8.25 -31.23
CA ILE A 270 6.72 7.01 -30.48
C ILE A 270 5.41 6.31 -30.13
N ARG A 271 4.42 7.05 -29.62
CA ARG A 271 3.11 6.47 -29.32
C ARG A 271 2.43 5.88 -30.56
N ARG A 272 2.48 6.57 -31.70
CA ARG A 272 1.93 6.05 -32.97
C ARG A 272 2.65 4.78 -33.42
N GLN A 273 3.96 4.72 -33.24
CA GLN A 273 4.80 3.60 -33.63
C GLN A 273 4.49 2.32 -32.85
N PHE A 274 4.20 2.43 -31.55
CA PHE A 274 3.81 1.31 -30.69
C PHE A 274 2.29 1.17 -30.53
N HIS A 275 1.51 1.84 -31.38
CA HIS A 275 0.06 1.73 -31.36
C HIS A 275 -0.39 0.29 -31.68
N GLY A 276 -1.26 -0.27 -30.85
CA GLY A 276 -1.77 -1.64 -31.01
C GLY A 276 -0.81 -2.74 -30.53
N VAL A 277 0.36 -2.38 -29.97
CA VAL A 277 1.28 -3.37 -29.36
C VAL A 277 0.71 -3.94 -28.07
N LEU A 278 -0.01 -3.13 -27.29
CA LEU A 278 -0.67 -3.59 -26.08
C LEU A 278 -2.12 -4.00 -26.34
N MET A 279 -2.44 -5.23 -25.97
CA MET A 279 -3.80 -5.76 -26.04
C MET A 279 -4.65 -5.17 -24.91
N PRO A 280 -5.77 -4.47 -25.21
CA PRO A 280 -6.55 -3.77 -24.19
C PRO A 280 -7.09 -4.65 -23.05
N ALA A 281 -7.45 -5.90 -23.35
CA ALA A 281 -7.98 -6.84 -22.36
C ALA A 281 -6.91 -7.35 -21.36
N ALA A 282 -5.63 -7.26 -21.71
CA ALA A 282 -4.52 -7.84 -20.95
C ALA A 282 -3.74 -6.80 -20.10
N ILE A 283 -4.00 -5.51 -20.30
CA ILE A 283 -3.39 -4.42 -19.50
C ILE A 283 -4.16 -4.09 -18.21
N ASP A 284 -5.29 -4.74 -17.95
CA ASP A 284 -6.15 -4.40 -16.82
C ASP A 284 -5.45 -4.62 -15.47
N GLU A 285 -4.71 -5.71 -15.29
CA GLU A 285 -3.97 -5.93 -14.04
C GLU A 285 -2.88 -4.87 -13.83
N LEU A 286 -2.13 -4.51 -14.89
CA LEU A 286 -1.11 -3.45 -14.84
C LEU A 286 -1.73 -2.10 -14.50
N ARG A 287 -2.85 -1.76 -15.15
CA ARG A 287 -3.61 -0.53 -14.89
C ARG A 287 -4.16 -0.48 -13.47
N ILE A 288 -4.65 -1.60 -12.95
CA ILE A 288 -5.12 -1.70 -11.57
C ILE A 288 -3.96 -1.50 -10.61
N ALA A 289 -2.86 -2.22 -10.82
CA ALA A 289 -1.68 -2.10 -9.98
C ALA A 289 -1.15 -0.67 -10.00
N SER A 290 -0.92 -0.07 -11.18
CA SER A 290 -0.40 1.29 -11.31
C SER A 290 -1.33 2.34 -10.70
N SER A 291 -2.66 2.23 -10.94
CA SER A 291 -3.63 3.16 -10.36
C SER A 291 -3.66 3.09 -8.83
N SER A 292 -3.56 1.90 -8.23
CA SER A 292 -3.51 1.76 -6.78
C SER A 292 -2.20 2.25 -6.19
N ILE A 293 -1.07 2.02 -6.85
CA ILE A 293 0.21 2.59 -6.43
C ILE A 293 0.18 4.12 -6.46
N SER A 294 -0.31 4.70 -7.56
CA SER A 294 -0.53 6.15 -7.67
C SER A 294 -1.49 6.65 -6.59
N GLY A 295 -2.54 5.89 -6.29
CA GLY A 295 -3.50 6.21 -5.24
C GLY A 295 -2.91 6.18 -3.82
N ILE A 296 -1.97 5.27 -3.55
CA ILE A 296 -1.22 5.20 -2.28
C ILE A 296 -0.22 6.35 -2.21
N GLN A 297 0.55 6.59 -3.28
CA GLN A 297 1.54 7.66 -3.34
C GLN A 297 0.92 9.02 -3.02
N LYS A 298 -0.24 9.34 -3.61
CA LYS A 298 -0.94 10.62 -3.38
C LYS A 298 -1.49 10.79 -1.97
N ARG A 299 -1.78 9.69 -1.25
CA ARG A 299 -2.47 9.72 0.05
C ARG A 299 -1.54 9.50 1.24
N ALA A 300 -0.46 8.76 1.03
CA ALA A 300 0.41 8.27 2.08
C ALA A 300 1.90 8.33 1.71
N GLY A 301 2.24 8.94 0.58
CA GLY A 301 3.61 9.12 0.12
C GLY A 301 4.27 7.85 -0.43
N ILE A 302 5.48 8.04 -0.98
CA ILE A 302 6.24 6.98 -1.66
C ILE A 302 6.80 5.92 -0.71
N ARG A 303 7.07 6.25 0.57
CA ARG A 303 7.51 5.27 1.58
C ARG A 303 6.47 4.17 1.76
N SER A 304 5.20 4.57 1.85
CA SER A 304 4.07 3.65 1.96
C SER A 304 3.99 2.74 0.74
N VAL A 305 4.21 3.28 -0.47
CA VAL A 305 4.27 2.48 -1.70
C VAL A 305 5.34 1.38 -1.62
N PHE A 306 6.58 1.72 -1.25
CA PHE A 306 7.65 0.72 -1.13
C PHE A 306 7.32 -0.38 -0.12
N LYS A 307 6.78 -0.01 1.05
CA LYS A 307 6.36 -1.02 2.03
C LYS A 307 5.23 -1.91 1.52
N VAL A 308 4.29 -1.35 0.75
CA VAL A 308 3.18 -2.07 0.15
C VAL A 308 3.66 -3.06 -0.89
N ILE A 309 4.49 -2.66 -1.86
CA ILE A 309 4.90 -3.52 -2.98
C ILE A 309 5.81 -4.67 -2.56
N GLU A 310 6.59 -4.48 -1.49
CA GLU A 310 7.37 -5.54 -0.85
C GLU A 310 6.50 -6.63 -0.24
N ARG A 311 5.25 -6.31 0.11
CA ARG A 311 4.36 -7.19 0.86
C ARG A 311 3.22 -7.71 0.01
N ALA A 312 2.52 -6.88 -0.73
CA ALA A 312 1.33 -7.26 -1.48
C ALA A 312 1.63 -8.39 -2.47
N ASP A 313 0.77 -9.42 -2.51
CA ASP A 313 0.94 -10.59 -3.37
C ASP A 313 0.18 -10.47 -4.70
N SER A 314 -0.66 -9.45 -4.86
CA SER A 314 -1.50 -9.26 -6.05
C SER A 314 -2.00 -7.82 -6.22
N PRO A 315 -2.44 -7.43 -7.43
CA PRO A 315 -3.08 -6.13 -7.66
C PRO A 315 -4.33 -5.89 -6.80
N ALA A 316 -5.07 -6.96 -6.46
CA ALA A 316 -6.20 -6.86 -5.54
C ALA A 316 -5.77 -6.46 -4.12
N GLU A 317 -4.61 -6.94 -3.64
CA GLU A 317 -4.06 -6.51 -2.36
C GLU A 317 -3.55 -5.07 -2.39
N LEU A 318 -2.97 -4.63 -3.52
CA LEU A 318 -2.59 -3.22 -3.71
C LEU A 318 -3.79 -2.28 -3.52
N ARG A 319 -4.97 -2.64 -4.07
CA ARG A 319 -6.22 -1.90 -3.84
C ARG A 319 -6.64 -1.85 -2.37
N ARG A 320 -6.43 -2.94 -1.62
CA ARG A 320 -6.75 -2.97 -0.18
C ARG A 320 -5.77 -2.11 0.61
N PHE A 321 -4.50 -2.10 0.25
CA PHE A 321 -3.53 -1.14 0.81
C PHE A 321 -3.83 0.31 0.41
N GLU A 322 -4.39 0.56 -0.78
CA GLU A 322 -4.89 1.89 -1.15
C GLU A 322 -6.09 2.30 -0.30
N SER A 323 -7.02 1.38 -0.01
CA SER A 323 -8.13 1.63 0.93
C SER A 323 -7.59 1.94 2.33
N LEU A 324 -6.57 1.21 2.80
CA LEU A 324 -5.89 1.52 4.06
C LEU A 324 -5.27 2.93 4.03
N ALA A 325 -4.59 3.29 2.94
CA ALA A 325 -3.97 4.61 2.78
C ALA A 325 -4.98 5.76 2.79
N LYS A 326 -6.21 5.53 2.31
CA LYS A 326 -7.31 6.51 2.41
C LYS A 326 -7.68 6.82 3.87
N GLY A 327 -7.66 5.81 4.74
CA GLY A 327 -8.01 5.97 6.15
C GLY A 327 -6.86 6.44 7.03
N MET A 328 -5.65 5.91 6.81
CA MET A 328 -4.48 6.14 7.67
C MET A 328 -3.60 7.31 7.21
N GLY A 329 -3.70 7.74 5.95
CA GLY A 329 -2.89 8.84 5.39
C GLY A 329 -1.38 8.61 5.60
N ASP A 330 -0.68 9.60 6.13
CA ASP A 330 0.77 9.54 6.37
C ASP A 330 1.20 8.44 7.34
N GLN A 331 0.30 7.93 8.20
CA GLN A 331 0.63 6.83 9.13
C GLN A 331 0.69 5.46 8.46
N THR A 332 0.30 5.36 7.18
CA THR A 332 0.20 4.08 6.47
C THR A 332 1.50 3.29 6.49
N ALA A 333 2.65 3.94 6.30
CA ALA A 333 3.95 3.27 6.35
C ALA A 333 4.22 2.65 7.73
N GLY A 334 3.99 3.40 8.82
CA GLY A 334 4.12 2.92 10.19
C GLY A 334 3.15 1.78 10.53
N VAL A 335 1.90 1.89 10.08
CA VAL A 335 0.89 0.82 10.22
C VAL A 335 1.31 -0.46 9.51
N ILE A 336 1.79 -0.35 8.27
CA ILE A 336 2.28 -1.51 7.50
C ILE A 336 3.54 -2.09 8.13
N ARG A 337 4.38 -1.25 8.74
CA ARG A 337 5.52 -1.74 9.52
C ARG A 337 5.05 -2.59 10.71
N LEU A 338 4.09 -2.09 11.50
CA LEU A 338 3.55 -2.80 12.67
C LEU A 338 2.89 -4.13 12.33
N PHE A 339 2.02 -4.13 11.31
CA PHE A 339 1.12 -5.26 11.07
C PHE A 339 1.41 -6.02 9.78
N GLY A 340 2.29 -5.52 8.92
CA GLY A 340 2.54 -6.10 7.60
C GLY A 340 1.24 -6.29 6.81
N LYS A 341 1.03 -7.52 6.31
CA LYS A 341 -0.22 -7.94 5.64
C LYS A 341 -1.42 -7.96 6.58
N GLY A 342 -1.19 -8.07 7.88
CA GLY A 342 -2.22 -8.01 8.91
C GLY A 342 -2.97 -6.68 8.95
N ALA A 343 -2.36 -5.59 8.49
CA ALA A 343 -3.03 -4.29 8.39
C ALA A 343 -4.30 -4.35 7.50
N ILE A 344 -4.27 -5.19 6.46
CA ILE A 344 -5.40 -5.36 5.56
C ILE A 344 -6.15 -6.68 5.81
N ARG A 345 -5.52 -7.73 6.35
CA ARG A 345 -6.14 -9.06 6.44
C ARG A 345 -6.88 -9.28 7.77
N LEU A 346 -8.06 -9.89 7.68
CA LEU A 346 -8.87 -10.34 8.81
C LEU A 346 -8.35 -11.62 9.47
N GLY A 347 -7.39 -12.34 8.87
CA GLY A 347 -7.01 -13.71 9.22
C GLY A 347 -7.04 -14.04 10.72
N ASP A 348 -6.15 -13.41 11.49
CA ASP A 348 -6.04 -13.69 12.94
C ASP A 348 -7.25 -13.17 13.75
N LEU A 349 -8.01 -12.21 13.19
CA LEU A 349 -9.23 -11.67 13.80
C LEU A 349 -10.47 -12.53 13.52
N LEU A 350 -10.44 -13.45 12.56
CA LEU A 350 -11.60 -14.28 12.22
C LEU A 350 -12.05 -15.12 13.41
N LEU A 351 -11.10 -15.71 14.14
CA LEU A 351 -11.41 -16.48 15.34
C LEU A 351 -11.99 -15.60 16.44
N GLU A 352 -11.49 -14.37 16.59
CA GLU A 352 -12.03 -13.41 17.55
C GLU A 352 -13.45 -12.97 17.19
N ILE A 353 -13.73 -12.76 15.90
CA ILE A 353 -15.06 -12.45 15.40
C ILE A 353 -16.02 -13.62 15.66
N VAL A 354 -15.61 -14.85 15.35
CA VAL A 354 -16.41 -16.06 15.61
C VAL A 354 -16.68 -16.20 17.11
N ALA A 355 -15.68 -15.99 17.96
CA ALA A 355 -15.85 -16.01 19.40
C ALA A 355 -16.81 -14.90 19.88
N ALA A 356 -16.68 -13.68 19.34
CA ALA A 356 -17.56 -12.57 19.66
C ALA A 356 -19.02 -12.86 19.27
N ILE A 357 -19.24 -13.46 18.10
CA ILE A 357 -20.57 -13.90 17.64
C ILE A 357 -21.13 -14.97 18.56
N ALA A 358 -20.34 -16.00 18.89
CA ALA A 358 -20.78 -17.09 19.76
C ALA A 358 -21.18 -16.57 21.16
N LEU A 359 -20.39 -15.65 21.72
CA LEU A 359 -20.70 -14.99 22.99
C LEU A 359 -21.97 -14.14 22.90
N ALA A 360 -22.13 -13.35 21.84
CA ALA A 360 -23.31 -12.52 21.63
C ALA A 360 -24.58 -13.37 21.46
N LEU A 361 -24.53 -14.44 20.67
CA LEU A 361 -25.64 -15.38 20.49
C LEU A 361 -25.98 -16.14 21.78
N GLY A 362 -24.97 -16.60 22.52
CA GLY A 362 -25.15 -17.23 23.82
C GLY A 362 -25.83 -16.28 24.82
N TRP A 363 -25.44 -15.01 24.82
CA TRP A 363 -26.08 -13.98 25.64
C TRP A 363 -27.54 -13.76 25.24
N LEU A 364 -27.83 -13.59 23.94
CA LEU A 364 -29.20 -13.41 23.42
C LEU A 364 -30.10 -14.60 23.78
N PHE A 365 -29.59 -15.83 23.66
CA PHE A 365 -30.32 -17.02 24.04
C PHE A 365 -30.62 -17.06 25.53
N GLY A 366 -29.64 -16.73 26.38
CA GLY A 366 -29.82 -16.63 27.82
C GLY A 366 -30.85 -15.56 28.22
N ALA A 367 -30.82 -14.41 27.56
CA ALA A 367 -31.77 -13.32 27.77
C ALA A 367 -33.20 -13.71 27.36
N ALA A 368 -33.35 -14.35 26.20
CA ALA A 368 -34.64 -14.85 25.72
C ALA A 368 -35.21 -15.94 26.64
N TRP A 369 -34.38 -16.89 27.07
CA TRP A 369 -34.78 -17.94 28.00
C TRP A 369 -35.25 -17.37 29.35
N THR A 370 -34.51 -16.41 29.89
CA THR A 370 -34.85 -15.74 31.17
C THR A 370 -36.14 -14.92 31.04
N SER A 371 -36.33 -14.24 29.90
CA SER A 371 -37.57 -13.51 29.61
C SER A 371 -38.77 -14.45 29.48
N LEU A 372 -38.63 -15.56 28.74
CA LEU A 372 -39.70 -16.54 28.57
C LEU A 372 -40.09 -17.18 29.91
N THR A 373 -39.11 -17.57 30.73
CA THR A 373 -39.39 -18.12 32.07
C THR A 373 -40.04 -17.09 33.00
N PHE A 374 -39.69 -15.81 32.88
CA PHE A 374 -40.41 -14.73 33.56
C PHE A 374 -41.87 -14.67 33.15
N PHE A 375 -42.17 -14.56 31.84
CA PHE A 375 -43.54 -14.47 31.35
C PHE A 375 -44.39 -15.69 31.70
N LEU A 376 -43.82 -16.90 31.61
CA LEU A 376 -44.53 -18.14 31.99
C LEU A 376 -44.85 -18.19 33.48
N ASN A 377 -43.92 -17.77 34.35
CA ASN A 377 -44.16 -17.70 35.79
C ASN A 377 -45.14 -16.57 36.17
N PHE A 378 -45.08 -15.44 35.46
CA PHE A 378 -46.00 -14.32 35.63
C PHE A 378 -47.44 -14.67 35.23
N ARG A 379 -47.65 -15.38 34.10
CA ARG A 379 -48.99 -15.90 33.74
C ARG A 379 -49.54 -16.88 34.79
N ARG A 380 -48.69 -17.75 35.34
CA ARG A 380 -49.10 -18.66 36.44
C ARG A 380 -49.50 -17.91 37.71
N PHE A 381 -48.87 -16.76 37.99
CA PHE A 381 -49.22 -15.91 39.13
C PHE A 381 -50.65 -15.37 39.04
N PHE A 382 -51.04 -14.82 37.88
CA PHE A 382 -52.40 -14.30 37.66
C PHE A 382 -53.47 -15.39 37.58
N ARG A 383 -53.15 -16.57 37.02
CA ARG A 383 -54.10 -17.69 36.92
C ARG A 383 -54.41 -18.36 38.27
N SER A 384 -53.59 -18.13 39.30
CA SER A 384 -53.81 -18.65 40.67
C SER A 384 -54.62 -17.72 41.59
N ARG A 385 -55.10 -16.58 41.08
CA ARG A 385 -55.94 -15.62 41.83
C ARG A 385 -57.43 -15.71 41.49
N THR A 386 -57.83 -16.63 40.62
CA THR A 386 -59.22 -16.78 40.13
C THR A 386 -59.89 -18.09 40.55
N VAL A 387 -59.48 -18.70 41.66
CA VAL A 387 -60.20 -19.81 42.32
C VAL A 387 -60.33 -19.52 43.79
#